data_AF-A0A9D9YKT1-F1
#
_entry.id   AF-A0A9D9YKT1-F1
#
_cell.length_a   1.000
_cell.length_b   1.000
_cell.length_c   1.000
_cell.angle_alpha   90.00
_cell.angle_beta   90.00
_cell.angle_gamma   90.00
#
_symmetry.space_group_name_H-M   'P 1'
#
loop_
_entity.id
_entity.type
_entity.pdbx_description
1 polymer ?
#
loop_
_entity_poly.entity_id
_entity_poly.type
_entity_poly.pdbx_seq_one_letter_code
_entity_poly.pdbx_strand_id
1 'polypeptide(L)'
;MYVDNVKSQMRKGMLEYCIMLLLHREPAYASDIIQKLKEAKLIVVEGTLYPLLTRLKNEDLLSYEWVESTQGPPRKYYNLTEQGEEFLCELETSWKELNDTVAHIANK
;
A
#
# COMPACT_ATOMS: atom_id res chain seq x y z
N MET A 1 10.57 -22.93 4.78
CA MET A 1 9.58 -24.00 4.51
C MET A 1 8.62 -23.51 3.42
N TYR A 2 8.00 -24.38 2.60
CA TYR A 2 7.12 -23.95 1.47
C TYR A 2 6.05 -22.91 1.89
N VAL A 3 5.47 -23.10 3.07
CA VAL A 3 4.48 -22.18 3.67
C VAL A 3 5.02 -20.76 3.87
N ASP A 4 6.30 -20.59 4.23
CA ASP A 4 6.89 -19.27 4.43
C ASP A 4 6.99 -18.50 3.10
N ASN A 5 7.27 -19.22 2.00
CA ASN A 5 7.28 -18.64 0.67
C ASN A 5 5.88 -18.19 0.25
N VAL A 6 4.86 -19.04 0.47
CA VAL A 6 3.46 -18.69 0.18
C VAL A 6 3.02 -17.46 0.98
N LYS A 7 3.31 -17.42 2.29
CA LYS A 7 3.02 -16.23 3.13
C LYS A 7 3.70 -14.97 2.61
N SER A 8 4.94 -15.08 2.15
CA SER A 8 5.68 -13.95 1.59
C SER A 8 5.04 -13.42 0.30
N GLN A 9 4.62 -14.32 -0.61
CA GLN A 9 3.96 -13.94 -1.86
C GLN A 9 2.60 -13.28 -1.60
N MET A 10 1.80 -13.81 -0.67
CA MET A 10 0.52 -13.19 -0.29
C MET A 10 0.72 -11.77 0.25
N ARG A 11 1.70 -11.57 1.14
CA ARG A 11 1.99 -10.23 1.69
C ARG A 11 2.45 -9.24 0.62
N LYS A 12 3.27 -9.69 -0.34
CA LYS A 12 3.68 -8.84 -1.48
C LYS A 12 2.50 -8.43 -2.33
N GLY A 13 1.61 -9.37 -2.66
CA GLY A 13 0.42 -9.09 -3.46
C GLY A 13 -0.55 -8.10 -2.79
N MET A 14 -0.58 -8.06 -1.45
CA MET A 14 -1.46 -7.17 -0.70
C MET A 14 -0.81 -5.82 -0.36
N LEU A 15 0.51 -5.68 -0.52
CA LEU A 15 1.24 -4.52 -0.04
C LEU A 15 0.83 -3.23 -0.75
N GLU A 16 0.63 -3.29 -2.06
CA GLU A 16 0.24 -2.14 -2.89
C GLU A 16 -1.13 -1.62 -2.47
N TYR A 17 -2.09 -2.54 -2.34
CA TYR A 17 -3.42 -2.26 -1.81
C TYR A 17 -3.37 -1.63 -0.40
N CYS A 18 -2.54 -2.17 0.50
CA CYS A 18 -2.38 -1.58 1.83
C CYS A 18 -1.79 -0.16 1.79
N ILE A 19 -0.83 0.12 0.90
CA ILE A 19 -0.25 1.47 0.75
C ILE A 19 -1.33 2.44 0.26
N MET A 20 -2.11 2.06 -0.75
CA MET A 20 -3.19 2.89 -1.28
C MET A 20 -4.26 3.17 -0.23
N LEU A 21 -4.70 2.16 0.54
CA LEU A 21 -5.64 2.35 1.66
C LEU A 21 -5.14 3.34 2.72
N LEU A 22 -3.83 3.35 3.00
CA LEU A 22 -3.25 4.29 3.94
C LEU A 22 -3.29 5.72 3.40
N LEU A 23 -3.00 5.89 2.10
CA LEU A 23 -2.94 7.18 1.42
C LEU A 23 -4.31 7.76 1.08
N HIS A 24 -5.35 6.92 0.97
CA HIS A 24 -6.75 7.34 0.86
C HIS A 24 -7.22 8.15 2.08
N ARG A 25 -6.69 7.85 3.26
CA ARG A 25 -7.09 8.55 4.49
C ARG A 25 -6.43 9.91 4.61
N GLU A 26 -5.14 9.98 4.31
CA GLU A 26 -4.35 11.20 4.38
C GLU A 26 -3.03 11.03 3.61
N PRO A 27 -2.49 12.13 3.04
CA PRO A 27 -1.15 12.13 2.47
C PRO A 27 -0.10 11.73 3.52
N ALA A 28 0.91 10.96 3.11
CA ALA A 28 1.90 10.44 4.04
C ALA A 28 3.32 10.43 3.47
N TYR A 29 4.31 10.65 4.34
CA TYR A 29 5.71 10.41 4.00
C TYR A 29 6.04 8.92 4.10
N ALA A 30 7.09 8.48 3.38
CA ALA A 30 7.47 7.07 3.32
C ALA A 30 7.70 6.43 4.70
N SER A 31 8.28 7.16 5.66
CA SER A 31 8.47 6.64 7.02
C SER A 31 7.14 6.41 7.75
N ASP A 32 6.15 7.28 7.52
CA ASP A 32 4.83 7.17 8.15
C ASP A 32 4.09 5.96 7.59
N ILE A 33 4.20 5.72 6.28
CA ILE A 33 3.67 4.52 5.62
C ILE A 33 4.30 3.25 6.22
N ILE A 34 5.64 3.21 6.34
CA ILE A 34 6.36 2.07 6.97
C ILE A 34 5.86 1.84 8.40
N GLN A 35 5.72 2.90 9.17
CA GLN A 35 5.29 2.83 10.57
C GLN A 35 3.85 2.29 10.69
N LYS A 36 2.91 2.79 9.90
CA LYS A 36 1.52 2.31 9.87
C LYS A 36 1.41 0.85 9.39
N LEU A 37 2.19 0.46 8.38
CA LEU A 37 2.26 -0.94 7.94
C LEU A 37 2.80 -1.86 9.06
N LYS A 38 3.83 -1.41 9.78
CA LYS A 38 4.41 -2.14 10.91
C LYS A 38 3.40 -2.34 12.05
N GLU A 39 2.58 -1.33 12.35
CA GLU A 39 1.47 -1.43 13.33
C GLU A 39 0.44 -2.48 12.90
N ALA A 40 0.18 -2.59 11.60
CA ALA A 40 -0.63 -3.65 10.99
C ALA A 40 0.08 -5.01 10.87
N LYS A 41 1.26 -5.18 11.49
CA LYS A 41 2.11 -6.39 11.45
C LYS A 41 2.65 -6.74 10.05
N LEU A 42 2.68 -5.77 9.13
CA LEU A 42 3.36 -5.86 7.83
C LEU A 42 4.72 -5.16 7.93
N ILE A 43 5.77 -5.96 8.09
CA ILE A 43 7.15 -5.44 8.18
C ILE A 43 7.66 -5.19 6.76
N VAL A 44 7.91 -3.92 6.44
CA VAL A 44 8.42 -3.46 5.14
C VAL A 44 9.62 -2.57 5.37
N VAL A 45 10.64 -2.73 4.53
CA VAL A 45 11.84 -1.89 4.53
C VAL A 45 11.79 -0.89 3.39
N GLU A 46 12.56 0.20 3.49
CA GLU A 46 12.64 1.25 2.47
C GLU A 46 12.96 0.71 1.07
N GLY A 47 13.89 -0.25 0.98
CA GLY A 47 14.27 -0.88 -0.29
C GLY A 47 13.13 -1.65 -0.97
N THR A 48 12.04 -1.95 -0.27
CA THR A 48 10.81 -2.52 -0.84
C THR A 48 9.76 -1.44 -1.10
N LEU A 49 9.63 -0.47 -0.19
CA LEU A 49 8.60 0.57 -0.31
C LEU A 49 8.88 1.54 -1.46
N TYR A 50 10.09 2.09 -1.58
CA TYR A 50 10.38 3.12 -2.58
C TYR A 50 10.19 2.67 -4.03
N PRO A 51 10.60 1.44 -4.43
CA PRO A 51 10.28 0.93 -5.77
C PRO A 51 8.77 0.85 -6.03
N LEU A 52 7.97 0.46 -5.02
CA LEU A 52 6.52 0.40 -5.15
C LEU A 52 5.89 1.79 -5.28
N LEU A 53 6.29 2.74 -4.44
CA LEU A 53 5.84 4.13 -4.55
C LEU A 53 6.20 4.73 -5.91
N THR A 54 7.41 4.44 -6.41
CA THR A 54 7.85 4.87 -7.75
C THR A 54 6.99 4.25 -8.85
N ARG A 55 6.68 2.95 -8.75
CA ARG A 55 5.85 2.27 -9.74
C ARG A 55 4.42 2.82 -9.75
N LEU A 56 3.77 2.93 -8.59
CA LEU A 56 2.42 3.48 -8.47
C LEU A 56 2.35 4.94 -8.96
N LYS A 57 3.40 5.73 -8.73
CA LYS A 57 3.52 7.10 -9.26
C LYS A 57 3.73 7.17 -10.77
N ASN A 58 4.38 6.17 -11.36
CA ASN A 58 4.60 6.08 -12.80
C ASN A 58 3.36 5.53 -13.54
N GLU A 59 2.49 4.82 -12.83
CA GLU A 59 1.16 4.40 -13.29
C GLU A 59 0.09 5.46 -13.03
N ASP A 60 0.50 6.67 -12.62
CA ASP A 60 -0.36 7.82 -12.28
C ASP A 60 -1.40 7.55 -11.18
N LEU A 61 -1.22 6.48 -10.39
CA LEU A 61 -2.06 6.15 -9.24
C LEU A 61 -1.71 6.98 -7.99
N LEU A 62 -0.46 7.41 -7.89
CA LEU A 62 0.02 8.29 -6.82
C LEU A 62 0.64 9.55 -7.39
N SER A 63 0.51 10.64 -6.64
CA SER A 63 1.35 11.83 -6.83
C SER A 63 2.13 12.13 -5.55
N TYR A 64 3.04 13.11 -5.62
CA TYR A 64 3.67 13.62 -4.41
C TYR A 64 3.83 15.13 -4.47
N GLU A 65 3.84 15.72 -3.29
CA GLU A 65 4.18 17.12 -3.08
C GLU A 65 5.43 17.22 -2.21
N TRP A 66 6.24 18.25 -2.46
CA TRP A 66 7.36 18.59 -1.59
C TRP A 66 6.84 19.42 -0.43
N VAL A 67 6.98 18.90 0.77
CA VAL A 67 6.62 19.57 2.01
C VAL A 67 7.91 19.95 2.75
N GLU A 68 8.04 21.23 3.07
CA GLU A 68 9.16 21.72 3.87
C GLU A 68 9.16 21.02 5.24
N SER A 69 10.33 20.53 5.64
CA SER A 69 10.50 19.89 6.94
C SER A 69 10.85 20.95 7.97
N THR A 70 10.31 20.83 9.19
CA THR A 70 10.71 21.69 10.32
C THR A 70 12.20 21.53 10.67
N GLN A 71 12.77 20.37 10.35
CA GLN A 71 14.19 20.03 10.49
C GLN A 71 14.62 19.17 9.30
N GLY A 72 15.63 19.60 8.53
CA GLY A 72 16.21 18.82 7.43
C GLY A 72 15.63 19.11 6.03
N PRO A 73 15.94 18.28 5.03
CA PRO A 73 15.54 18.54 3.65
C PRO A 73 14.02 18.40 3.45
N PRO A 74 13.46 18.99 2.39
CA PRO A 74 12.07 18.80 1.99
C PRO A 74 11.72 17.32 1.86
N ARG A 75 10.51 16.96 2.29
CA ARG A 75 9.98 15.59 2.27
C ARG A 75 8.95 15.43 1.17
N LYS A 76 8.94 14.27 0.51
CA LYS A 76 7.89 13.92 -0.45
C LYS A 76 6.70 13.31 0.29
N TYR A 77 5.60 14.02 0.37
CA TYR A 77 4.33 13.47 0.85
C TYR A 77 3.57 12.91 -0.33
N TYR A 78 3.26 11.62 -0.27
CA TYR A 78 2.50 10.93 -1.33
C TYR A 78 1.00 11.07 -1.05
N ASN A 79 0.20 11.14 -2.10
CA ASN A 79 -1.25 11.07 -2.06
C ASN A 79 -1.77 10.20 -3.21
N LEU A 80 -3.04 9.77 -3.12
CA LEU A 80 -3.74 9.22 -4.27
C LEU A 80 -4.10 10.33 -5.25
N THR A 81 -3.99 10.02 -6.54
CA THR A 81 -4.61 10.82 -7.61
C THR A 81 -6.08 10.42 -7.76
N GLU A 82 -6.84 11.16 -8.57
CA GLU A 82 -8.21 10.76 -8.93
C GLU A 82 -8.27 9.35 -9.56
N GLN A 83 -7.33 9.04 -10.46
CA GLN A 83 -7.18 7.68 -11.03
C GLN A 83 -6.80 6.65 -9.95
N GLY A 84 -5.98 7.02 -8.98
CA GLY A 84 -5.64 6.18 -7.84
C GLY A 84 -6.84 5.83 -6.98
N GLU A 85 -7.75 6.78 -6.76
CA GLU A 85 -9.00 6.55 -6.01
C GLU A 85 -9.96 5.60 -6.75
N GLU A 86 -10.13 5.79 -8.07
CA GLU A 86 -10.92 4.88 -8.89
C GLU A 86 -10.37 3.45 -8.85
N PHE A 87 -9.05 3.31 -9.06
CA PHE A 87 -8.37 2.03 -9.03
C PHE A 87 -8.46 1.36 -7.64
N LEU A 88 -8.39 2.15 -6.56
CA LEU A 88 -8.56 1.63 -5.20
C LEU A 88 -9.97 1.06 -5.01
N CYS A 89 -11.02 1.74 -5.49
CA CYS A 89 -12.40 1.26 -5.38
C CYS A 89 -12.60 -0.09 -6.11
N GLU A 90 -12.00 -0.27 -7.28
CA GLU A 90 -12.02 -1.54 -8.01
C GLU A 90 -11.26 -2.65 -7.27
N LEU A 91 -10.10 -2.32 -6.70
CA LEU A 91 -9.32 -3.25 -5.88
C LEU A 91 -10.06 -3.66 -4.60
N GLU A 92 -10.72 -2.73 -3.92
CA GLU A 92 -11.52 -3.02 -2.72
C GLU A 92 -12.64 -4.02 -3.04
N THR A 93 -13.32 -3.82 -4.17
CA THR A 93 -14.37 -4.73 -4.66
C THR A 93 -13.80 -6.12 -4.93
N SER A 94 -12.71 -6.20 -5.68
CA SER A 94 -12.02 -7.46 -6.00
C SER A 94 -11.53 -8.18 -4.75
N TRP A 95 -11.01 -7.44 -3.77
CA TRP A 95 -10.52 -7.98 -2.50
C TRP A 95 -11.66 -8.56 -1.65
N LYS A 96 -12.82 -7.88 -1.64
CA LYS A 96 -14.02 -8.37 -0.96
C LYS A 96 -14.51 -9.67 -1.59
N GLU A 97 -14.64 -9.73 -2.90
CA GLU A 97 -15.07 -10.94 -3.62
C GLU A 97 -14.14 -12.14 -3.36
N LEU A 98 -12.83 -11.92 -3.33
CA LEU A 98 -11.85 -12.95 -3.01
C LEU A 98 -12.03 -13.47 -1.58
N ASN A 99 -12.18 -12.57 -0.60
CA ASN A 99 -12.40 -12.97 0.79
C ASN A 99 -13.71 -13.74 0.96
N ASP A 100 -14.79 -13.29 0.33
CA ASP A 100 -16.09 -13.96 0.37
C ASP A 100 -15.99 -15.36 -0.24
N THR A 101 -15.26 -15.51 -1.35
CA THR A 101 -15.02 -16.80 -2.00
C THR A 101 -14.24 -17.75 -1.10
N VAL A 102 -13.13 -17.28 -0.49
CA VAL A 102 -12.31 -18.10 0.43
C VAL A 102 -13.13 -18.47 1.67
N ALA A 103 -13.88 -17.54 2.24
CA ALA A 103 -14.72 -17.78 3.41
C ALA A 103 -15.82 -18.81 3.11
N HIS A 104 -16.46 -18.73 1.94
CA HIS A 104 -17.47 -19.71 1.51
C HIS A 104 -16.89 -21.12 1.36
N ILE A 105 -15.68 -21.24 0.82
CA ILE A 105 -15.00 -22.53 0.65
C ILE A 105 -14.52 -23.07 2.01
N ALA A 106 -13.98 -22.22 2.89
CA ALA A 106 -13.45 -22.64 4.19
C ALA A 106 -14.53 -23.04 5.20
N ASN A 107 -15.75 -22.50 5.05
CA ASN A 107 -16.91 -22.82 5.90
C ASN A 107 -17.80 -23.94 5.33
N LYS A 108 -17.38 -24.57 4.22
CA LYS A 108 -17.93 -25.82 3.70
C LYS A 108 -17.04 -26.99 4.09
#